data_AF-A0A2B0LEF8-F1
#
_entry.id   AF-A0A2B0LEF8-F1
#
_cell.length_a   1.000
_cell.length_b   1.000
_cell.length_c   1.000
_cell.angle_alpha   90.00
_cell.angle_beta   90.00
_cell.angle_gamma   90.00
#
_symmetry.space_group_name_H-M   'P 1'
#
loop_
_entity.id
_entity.type
_entity.pdbx_description
1 polymer ?
#
loop_
_entity_poly.entity_id
_entity_poly.type
_entity_poly.pdbx_seq_one_letter_code
_entity_poly.pdbx_strand_id
1 'polypeptide(L)'
;MTKYSLETKLTAIDAYINGVESLKTVAKKYNVHRVMLQKWVAKFRENGVEGFQKTYTNYSLEFKMDVLNYMNETGASILETTTVFNIPTSNIVE
;
A
#
# COMPACT_ATOMS: atom_id res chain seq x y z
N MET A 1 11.95 -9.88 -8.27
CA MET A 1 10.70 -10.37 -8.90
C MET A 1 9.66 -10.66 -7.82
N THR A 2 8.65 -9.81 -7.66
CA THR A 2 7.53 -10.07 -6.75
C THR A 2 6.53 -10.97 -7.47
N LYS A 3 6.48 -12.26 -7.11
CA LYS A 3 5.60 -13.27 -7.73
C LYS A 3 4.10 -12.95 -7.69
N TYR A 4 3.68 -11.94 -6.93
CA TYR A 4 2.28 -11.55 -6.76
C TYR A 4 2.15 -10.03 -6.76
N SER A 5 1.39 -9.50 -7.72
CA SER A 5 1.04 -8.08 -7.81
C SER A 5 0.18 -7.66 -6.63
N LEU A 6 0.30 -6.39 -6.25
CA LEU A 6 -0.41 -5.77 -5.13
C LEU A 6 -1.93 -5.90 -5.28
N GLU A 7 -2.40 -5.74 -6.51
CA GLU A 7 -3.81 -5.96 -6.90
C GLU A 7 -4.27 -7.38 -6.57
N THR A 8 -3.50 -8.41 -6.97
CA THR A 8 -3.81 -9.82 -6.66
C THR A 8 -3.89 -10.08 -5.15
N LYS A 9 -3.06 -9.40 -4.34
CA LYS A 9 -3.11 -9.51 -2.89
C LYS A 9 -4.41 -8.93 -2.34
N LEU A 10 -4.75 -7.72 -2.78
CA LEU A 10 -5.97 -7.03 -2.36
C LEU A 10 -7.21 -7.80 -2.79
N THR A 11 -7.29 -8.30 -4.03
CA THR A 11 -8.42 -9.13 -4.49
C THR A 11 -8.57 -10.38 -3.63
N ALA A 12 -7.49 -11.03 -3.22
CA ALA A 12 -7.56 -12.21 -2.36
C ALA A 12 -8.02 -11.88 -0.92
N ILE A 13 -7.57 -10.76 -0.35
CA ILE A 13 -8.01 -10.30 0.97
C ILE A 13 -9.49 -9.88 0.92
N ASP A 14 -9.88 -9.13 -0.11
CA ASP A 14 -11.23 -8.64 -0.32
C ASP A 14 -12.21 -9.81 -0.52
N ALA A 15 -11.86 -10.81 -1.32
CA ALA A 15 -12.67 -12.03 -1.49
C ALA A 15 -12.86 -12.81 -0.17
N TYR A 16 -11.88 -12.76 0.73
CA TYR A 16 -11.99 -13.34 2.07
C TYR A 16 -12.87 -12.49 3.00
N ILE A 17 -12.73 -11.17 2.98
CA ILE A 17 -13.50 -10.24 3.83
C ILE A 17 -14.96 -10.14 3.39
N ASN A 18 -15.24 -10.15 2.09
CA ASN A 18 -16.60 -10.22 1.52
C ASN A 18 -17.28 -11.57 1.80
N GLY A 19 -16.64 -12.48 2.54
CA GLY A 19 -17.26 -13.69 3.08
C GLY A 19 -17.59 -14.73 2.02
N VAL A 20 -17.01 -14.62 0.82
CA VAL A 20 -17.35 -15.52 -0.29
C VAL A 20 -16.87 -16.93 0.02
N GLU A 21 -15.68 -17.10 0.62
CA GLU A 21 -15.13 -18.42 0.94
C GLU A 21 -14.14 -18.42 2.12
N SER A 22 -13.85 -19.61 2.65
CA SER A 22 -12.80 -19.82 3.66
C SER A 22 -11.41 -19.48 3.12
N LEU A 23 -10.51 -19.04 4.02
CA LEU A 23 -9.09 -18.72 3.76
C LEU A 23 -8.37 -19.79 2.92
N LYS A 24 -8.72 -21.08 3.11
CA LYS A 24 -8.15 -22.22 2.37
C LYS A 24 -8.62 -22.27 0.91
N THR A 25 -9.87 -21.91 0.65
CA THR A 25 -10.46 -21.93 -0.69
C THR A 25 -10.00 -20.73 -1.50
N VAL A 26 -10.01 -19.54 -0.89
CA VAL A 26 -9.42 -18.32 -1.48
C VAL A 26 -7.93 -18.56 -1.80
N ALA A 27 -7.17 -19.12 -0.87
CA ALA A 27 -5.77 -19.47 -1.11
C ALA A 27 -5.59 -20.39 -2.33
N LYS A 28 -6.42 -21.42 -2.46
CA LYS A 28 -6.38 -22.34 -3.61
C LYS A 28 -6.78 -21.66 -4.93
N LYS A 29 -7.80 -20.79 -4.89
CA LYS A 29 -8.34 -20.06 -6.04
C LYS A 29 -7.33 -19.06 -6.63
N TYR A 30 -6.63 -18.34 -5.76
CA TYR A 30 -5.60 -17.37 -6.17
C TYR A 30 -4.19 -17.98 -6.23
N ASN A 31 -4.06 -19.29 -6.05
CA ASN A 31 -2.78 -20.01 -5.99
C ASN A 31 -1.78 -19.41 -4.98
N VAL A 32 -2.28 -18.87 -3.87
CA VAL A 32 -1.46 -18.28 -2.81
C VAL A 32 -1.37 -19.22 -1.62
N HIS A 33 -0.25 -19.17 -0.89
CA HIS A 33 -0.13 -19.95 0.34
C HIS A 33 -1.07 -19.40 1.41
N ARG A 34 -1.75 -20.30 2.15
CA ARG A 34 -2.64 -19.94 3.27
C ARG A 34 -1.96 -19.01 4.28
N VAL A 35 -0.72 -19.30 4.65
CA VAL A 35 0.07 -18.48 5.59
C VAL A 35 0.31 -17.08 5.02
N MET A 36 0.52 -16.98 3.70
CA MET A 36 0.72 -15.70 3.02
C MET A 36 -0.56 -14.86 3.03
N LEU A 37 -1.70 -15.47 2.70
CA LEU A 37 -3.00 -14.81 2.75
C LEU A 37 -3.36 -14.39 4.17
N GLN A 38 -3.06 -15.20 5.18
CA GLN A 38 -3.28 -14.85 6.58
C GLN A 38 -2.44 -13.66 7.03
N LYS A 39 -1.15 -13.60 6.62
CA LYS A 39 -0.30 -12.43 6.81
C LYS A 39 -0.87 -11.20 6.12
N TRP A 40 -1.45 -11.38 4.93
CA TRP A 40 -2.04 -10.25 4.21
C TRP A 40 -3.30 -9.73 4.92
N VAL A 41 -4.19 -10.61 5.35
CA VAL A 41 -5.39 -10.21 6.12
C VAL A 41 -5.00 -9.51 7.43
N ALA A 42 -3.98 -10.00 8.14
CA ALA A 42 -3.47 -9.35 9.35
C ALA A 42 -2.97 -7.93 9.04
N LYS A 43 -2.12 -7.81 8.02
CA LYS A 43 -1.58 -6.50 7.60
C LYS A 43 -2.69 -5.54 7.14
N PHE A 44 -3.72 -6.05 6.47
CA PHE A 44 -4.90 -5.28 6.06
C PHE A 44 -5.74 -4.83 7.25
N ARG A 45 -5.87 -5.66 8.29
CA ARG A 45 -6.55 -5.27 9.52
C ARG A 45 -5.82 -4.17 10.28
N GLU A 46 -4.49 -4.20 10.28
CA GLU A 46 -3.67 -3.25 11.02
C GLU A 46 -3.49 -1.93 10.27
N ASN A 47 -3.33 -1.97 8.94
CA ASN A 47 -2.93 -0.82 8.12
C ASN A 47 -3.84 -0.58 6.90
N GLY A 48 -4.96 -1.30 6.78
CA GLY A 48 -5.85 -1.18 5.62
C GLY A 48 -5.21 -1.55 4.29
N VAL A 49 -5.76 -1.01 3.20
CA VAL A 49 -5.20 -1.07 1.85
C VAL A 49 -3.81 -0.41 1.78
N GLU A 50 -3.58 0.59 2.64
CA GLU A 50 -2.38 1.41 2.70
C GLU A 50 -1.15 0.60 3.09
N GLY A 51 -1.32 -0.40 3.97
CA GLY A 51 -0.27 -1.35 4.33
C GLY A 51 0.24 -2.22 3.17
N PHE A 52 -0.50 -2.31 2.07
CA PHE A 52 -0.07 -2.98 0.84
C PHE A 52 0.53 -2.04 -0.17
N GLN A 53 0.19 -0.76 -0.11
CA GLN A 53 0.74 0.26 -0.98
C GLN A 53 2.26 0.22 -0.83
N LYS A 54 2.97 -0.10 -1.92
CA LYS A 54 4.43 -0.08 -1.94
C LYS A 54 4.84 1.34 -1.60
N THR A 55 5.32 1.55 -0.39
CA THR A 55 6.04 2.77 -0.07
C THR A 55 7.50 2.48 -0.34
N TYR A 56 8.07 3.12 -1.36
CA TYR A 56 9.53 3.20 -1.53
C TYR A 56 10.18 4.01 -0.40
N THR A 57 9.36 4.56 0.50
CA THR A 57 9.70 5.50 1.55
C THR A 57 8.94 5.18 2.83
N ASN A 58 9.48 5.53 3.99
CA ASN A 58 8.82 5.31 5.30
C ASN A 58 7.70 6.34 5.58
N TYR A 59 7.16 7.02 4.56
CA TYR A 59 6.17 8.07 4.75
C TYR A 59 4.76 7.49 4.82
N SER A 60 4.04 7.86 5.90
CA SER A 60 2.62 7.57 6.11
C SER A 60 1.76 8.12 4.96
N LEU A 61 0.61 7.51 4.69
CA LEU A 61 -0.31 7.99 3.62
C LEU A 61 -0.74 9.44 3.88
N GLU A 62 -1.09 9.77 5.11
CA GLU A 62 -1.50 11.12 5.51
C GLU A 62 -0.43 12.16 5.14
N PHE A 63 0.84 11.85 5.40
CA PHE A 63 1.96 12.73 5.07
C PHE A 63 2.11 12.92 3.55
N LYS A 64 1.86 11.88 2.75
CA LYS A 64 1.86 12.02 1.28
C LYS A 64 0.69 12.83 0.78
N MET A 65 -0.48 12.68 1.40
CA MET A 65 -1.67 13.45 1.05
C MET A 65 -1.46 14.93 1.35
N ASP A 66 -0.83 15.24 2.49
CA ASP A 66 -0.46 16.60 2.89
C ASP A 66 0.55 17.22 1.91
N VAL A 67 1.59 16.48 1.54
CA VAL A 67 2.59 16.87 0.52
C VAL A 67 1.93 17.15 -0.84
N LEU A 68 1.05 16.27 -1.31
CA LEU A 68 0.35 16.44 -2.58
C LEU A 68 -0.63 17.61 -2.56
N ASN A 69 -1.36 17.76 -1.46
CA ASN A 69 -2.31 18.86 -1.28
C ASN A 69 -1.56 20.19 -1.24
N TYR A 70 -0.45 20.26 -0.51
CA TYR A 70 0.42 21.43 -0.48
C TYR A 70 0.93 21.80 -1.87
N MET A 71 1.43 20.83 -2.66
CA MET A 71 1.86 21.08 -4.04
C MET A 71 0.72 21.60 -4.92
N ASN A 72 -0.48 21.07 -4.76
CA ASN A 72 -1.63 21.46 -5.56
C ASN A 72 -2.19 22.85 -5.17
N GLU A 73 -2.17 23.20 -3.87
CA GLU A 73 -2.64 24.50 -3.38
C GLU A 73 -1.63 25.62 -3.62
N THR A 74 -0.33 25.35 -3.45
CA THR A 74 0.73 26.37 -3.57
C THR A 74 1.35 26.43 -4.97
N GLY A 75 1.14 25.41 -5.80
CA GLY A 75 1.86 25.25 -7.07
C GLY A 75 3.35 24.97 -6.87
N ALA A 76 3.78 24.61 -5.66
CA ALA A 76 5.18 24.40 -5.32
C ALA A 76 5.81 23.24 -6.10
N SER A 77 7.05 23.43 -6.52
CA SER A 77 7.82 22.37 -7.17
C SER A 77 8.22 21.27 -6.18
N ILE A 78 8.60 20.10 -6.69
CA ILE A 78 9.06 18.96 -5.89
C ILE A 78 10.19 19.37 -4.93
N LEU A 79 11.12 20.20 -5.40
CA LEU A 79 12.24 20.71 -4.59
C LEU A 79 11.76 21.59 -3.43
N GLU A 80 10.87 22.54 -3.68
CA GLU A 80 10.35 23.42 -2.63
C GLU A 80 9.56 22.61 -1.60
N THR A 81 8.77 21.65 -2.07
CA THR A 81 8.00 20.76 -1.19
C THR A 81 8.92 19.88 -0.36
N THR A 82 10.03 19.35 -0.92
CA THR A 82 11.02 18.60 -0.14
C THR A 82 11.70 19.44 0.94
N THR A 83 11.89 20.74 0.70
CA THR A 83 12.42 21.67 1.70
C THR A 83 11.40 21.94 2.81
N VAL A 84 10.13 22.16 2.47
CA VAL A 84 9.05 22.44 3.42
C VAL A 84 8.78 21.22 4.32
N PHE A 85 8.74 20.03 3.73
CA PHE A 85 8.45 18.78 4.43
C PHE A 85 9.70 18.06 4.94
N ASN A 86 10.89 18.64 4.75
CA ASN A 86 12.19 18.07 5.11
C ASN A 86 12.36 16.60 4.63
N ILE A 87 11.93 16.33 3.40
CA ILE A 87 12.01 15.02 2.75
C ILE A 87 13.32 14.96 1.95
N PRO A 88 14.23 13.99 2.20
CA PRO A 88 15.36 13.76 1.31
C PRO A 88 14.91 13.55 -0.13
N THR A 89 15.44 14.36 -1.04
CA THR A 89 15.15 14.31 -2.49
C THR A 89 15.41 12.92 -3.09
N SER A 90 16.36 12.15 -2.53
CA SER A 90 16.65 10.76 -2.91
C SER A 90 15.50 9.77 -2.67
N ASN A 91 14.50 10.10 -1.86
CA ASN A 91 13.38 9.21 -1.55
C ASN A 91 12.19 9.36 -2.50
N ILE A 92 12.18 10.34 -3.42
CA ILE A 92 11.00 10.62 -4.26
C ILE A 92 11.04 9.88 -5.60
N VAL A 93 12.17 9.22 -5.93
CA VAL A 93 12.36 8.50 -7.21
C VAL A 93 12.94 7.10 -7.01
N GLU A 94 12.06 6.10 -6.91
CA GLU A 94 11.99 4.85 -7.71
C GLU A 94 10.74 4.02 -7.31
#